data_AF-A0A150TTX7-F1
#
_entry.id   AF-A0A150TTX7-F1
#
_cell.length_a   1.000
_cell.length_b   1.000
_cell.length_c   1.000
_cell.angle_alpha   90.00
_cell.angle_beta   90.00
_cell.angle_gamma   90.00
#
_symmetry.space_group_name_H-M   'P 1'
#
loop_
_entity.id
_entity.type
_entity.pdbx_description
1 polymer ?
#
loop_
_entity_poly.entity_id
_entity_poly.type
_entity_poly.pdbx_seq_one_letter_code
_entity_poly.pdbx_strand_id
1 'polypeptide(L)' 'MAIACEIGDREAEAASSWDIGIVVEALGNIPRAAGAMRNYVEYLRSIGHTALQQDEAHLSRLRARLGRSAR' A
#
# COMPACT_ATOMS: atom_id res chain seq x y z
N MET A 1 26.90 -6.51 -6.45
CA MET A 1 26.32 -5.81 -5.28
C MET A 1 25.09 -4.96 -5.61
N ALA A 2 24.75 -4.71 -6.88
CA ALA A 2 23.63 -3.84 -7.25
C ALA A 2 22.23 -4.38 -6.88
N ILE A 3 22.01 -5.71 -6.94
CA ILE A 3 20.69 -6.33 -6.73
C ILE A 3 20.16 -6.10 -5.30
N ALA A 4 21.02 -6.13 -4.29
CA ALA A 4 20.61 -5.91 -2.91
C ALA A 4 20.20 -4.45 -2.64
N CYS A 5 20.92 -3.49 -3.23
CA CYS A 5 20.54 -2.08 -3.16
C CYS A 5 19.21 -1.83 -3.87
N GLU A 6 19.01 -2.40 -5.06
CA GLU A 6 17.77 -2.21 -5.82
C GLU A 6 16.54 -2.80 -5.10
N ILE A 7 16.69 -3.94 -4.41
CA ILE A 7 15.62 -4.50 -3.57
C ILE A 7 15.37 -3.63 -2.34
N GLY A 8 16.43 -3.13 -1.68
CA GLY A 8 16.30 -2.26 -0.51
C GLY A 8 15.70 -0.89 -0.83
N ASP A 9 16.05 -0.30 -1.97
CA ASP A 9 15.48 0.96 -2.44
C ASP A 9 13.97 0.80 -2.73
N ARG A 10 13.59 -0.33 -3.34
CA ARG A 10 12.17 -0.65 -3.61
C ARG A 10 11.40 -0.97 -2.34
N GLU A 11 12.01 -1.61 -1.36
CA GLU A 11 11.41 -1.84 -0.04
C GLU A 11 11.11 -0.51 0.67
N ALA A 12 12.11 0.38 0.70
CA ALA A 12 11.99 1.68 1.34
C ALA A 12 10.92 2.57 0.66
N GLU A 13 10.87 2.57 -0.68
CA GLU A 13 9.85 3.28 -1.45
C GLU A 13 8.44 2.73 -1.18
N ALA A 14 8.30 1.41 -1.13
CA ALA A 14 7.04 0.74 -0.89
C ALA A 14 6.55 0.99 0.55
N ALA A 15 7.42 0.87 1.55
CA ALA A 15 7.11 1.17 2.95
C ALA A 15 6.70 2.64 3.14
N SER A 16 7.42 3.56 2.50
CA SER A 16 7.05 4.99 2.50
C SER A 16 5.66 5.22 1.89
N SER A 17 5.32 4.47 0.83
CA SER A 17 3.99 4.54 0.21
C SER A 17 2.89 4.03 1.15
N TRP A 18 3.18 3.00 1.96
CA TRP A 18 2.25 2.53 3.00
C TRP A 18 2.00 3.59 4.08
N ASP A 19 3.08 4.19 4.61
CA ASP A 19 2.98 5.23 5.64
C ASP A 19 2.21 6.46 5.16
N ILE A 20 2.47 6.89 3.92
CA ILE A 20 1.68 7.95 3.27
C ILE A 20 0.21 7.53 3.19
N GLY A 21 -0.07 6.27 2.83
CA GLY A 21 -1.42 5.72 2.81
C GLY A 21 -2.15 5.86 4.14
N ILE A 22 -1.49 5.51 5.25
CA ILE A 22 -2.06 5.60 6.59
C ILE A 22 -2.34 7.05 6.98
N VAL A 23 -1.39 7.96 6.74
CA VAL A 23 -1.58 9.40 7.03
C VAL A 23 -2.72 9.99 6.21
N VAL A 24 -2.77 9.67 4.92
CA VAL A 24 -3.80 10.15 4.01
C VAL A 24 -5.18 9.57 4.34
N GLU A 25 -5.24 8.32 4.80
CA GLU A 25 -6.46 7.71 5.34
C GLU A 25 -6.95 8.46 6.57
N ALA A 26 -6.06 8.80 7.51
CA ALA A 26 -6.38 9.56 8.72
C ALA A 26 -6.89 10.98 8.39
N LEU A 27 -6.40 11.57 7.30
CA LEU A 27 -6.90 12.84 6.76
C LEU A 27 -8.24 12.71 6.00
N GLY A 28 -8.81 11.51 5.91
CA GLY A 28 -10.10 11.25 5.28
C GLY A 28 -10.06 11.11 3.76
N ASN A 29 -8.88 11.22 3.13
CA ASN A 29 -8.74 11.09 1.67
C ASN A 29 -8.55 9.62 1.27
N ILE A 30 -9.64 8.87 1.36
CA ILE A 30 -9.70 7.44 1.03
C ILE A 30 -9.20 7.09 -0.39
N PRO A 31 -9.51 7.87 -1.46
CA PRO A 31 -8.99 7.57 -2.80
C PRO A 31 -7.46 7.61 -2.87
N ARG A 32 -6.84 8.64 -2.28
CA ARG A 32 -5.39 8.81 -2.30
C ARG A 32 -4.69 7.79 -1.40
N ALA A 33 -5.30 7.42 -0.27
CA ALA A 33 -4.79 6.36 0.60
C ALA A 33 -4.74 5.00 -0.11
N ALA A 34 -5.82 4.63 -0.81
CA ALA A 34 -5.89 3.38 -1.58
C ALA A 34 -4.91 3.36 -2.76
N GLY A 35 -4.55 4.53 -3.30
CA GLY A 35 -3.50 4.68 -4.30
C GLY A 35 -2.13 4.32 -3.73
N ALA A 36 -1.76 4.92 -2.59
CA ALA A 36 -0.46 4.74 -1.96
C ALA A 36 -0.28 3.31 -1.42
N MET A 37 -1.30 2.74 -0.77
CA MET A 37 -1.28 1.37 -0.25
C MET A 37 -1.22 0.29 -1.35
N ARG A 38 -1.72 0.57 -2.56
CA ARG A 38 -1.64 -0.38 -3.68
C ARG A 38 -0.20 -0.65 -4.10
N ASN A 39 0.64 0.38 -4.15
CA ASN A 39 2.05 0.22 -4.53
C ASN A 39 2.80 -0.69 -3.54
N TYR A 40 2.51 -0.58 -2.25
CA TYR A 40 3.07 -1.45 -1.22
C TYR A 40 2.63 -2.92 -1.40
N VAL A 41 1.34 -3.15 -1.62
CA VAL A 41 0.80 -4.50 -1.87
C VAL A 41 1.41 -5.13 -3.13
N GLU A 42 1.58 -4.37 -4.20
CA GLU A 42 2.24 -4.85 -5.43
C GLU A 42 3.71 -5.22 -5.19
N TYR A 43 4.43 -4.43 -4.39
CA TYR A 43 5.79 -4.75 -3.95
C TYR A 43 5.83 -6.04 -3.13
N LEU A 44 5.01 -6.17 -2.08
CA LEU A 44 4.94 -7.37 -1.25
C LEU A 44 4.61 -8.63 -2.05
N ARG A 45 3.76 -8.49 -3.07
CA ARG A 45 3.45 -9.57 -4.01
C ARG A 45 4.67 -9.97 -4.84
N SER A 46 5.48 -9.00 -5.27
CA SER A 46 6.68 -9.27 -6.08
C SER A 46 7.76 -10.06 -5.32
N ILE A 47 7.84 -9.89 -3.99
CA ILE A 47 8.82 -10.57 -3.13
C ILE A 47 8.25 -11.77 -2.37
N GLY A 48 6.94 -12.05 -2.51
CA GLY A 48 6.27 -13.15 -1.80
C GLY A 48 6.21 -12.96 -0.28
N HIS A 49 6.05 -11.73 0.20
CA HIS A 49 6.07 -11.41 1.63
C HIS A 49 4.84 -11.96 2.36
N THR A 50 5.01 -12.36 3.62
CA THR A 50 3.95 -12.96 4.45
C THR A 50 2.86 -11.97 4.85
N ALA A 51 3.20 -10.67 4.95
CA ALA A 51 2.24 -9.60 5.28
C ALA A 51 1.23 -9.31 4.15
N LEU A 52 1.46 -9.80 2.93
CA LEU A 52 0.64 -9.51 1.75
C LEU A 52 -0.87 -9.67 2.01
N GLN A 53 -1.26 -10.75 2.70
CA GLN A 53 -2.66 -11.04 2.95
C GLN A 53 -3.33 -10.01 3.89
N GLN A 54 -2.59 -9.49 4.87
CA GLN A 54 -3.11 -8.47 5.78
C GLN A 54 -3.28 -7.12 5.06
N ASP A 55 -2.29 -6.74 4.26
CA ASP A 55 -2.29 -5.46 3.54
C ASP A 55 -3.32 -5.45 2.39
N GLU A 56 -3.51 -6.59 1.70
CA GLU A 56 -4.59 -6.76 0.73
C GLU A 56 -5.97 -6.65 1.38
N ALA A 57 -6.14 -7.17 2.60
CA ALA A 57 -7.39 -7.05 3.34
C ALA A 57 -7.66 -5.59 3.74
N HIS A 58 -6.64 -4.83 4.16
CA HIS A 58 -6.77 -3.41 4.48
C HIS A 58 -7.14 -2.59 3.23
N LEU A 59 -6.44 -2.80 2.12
CA LEU A 59 -6.72 -2.14 0.84
C LEU A 59 -8.15 -2.44 0.35
N SER A 60 -8.60 -3.68 0.52
CA SER A 60 -9.97 -4.10 0.17
C SER A 60 -11.03 -3.36 1.00
N ARG A 61 -10.79 -3.17 2.30
CA ARG A 61 -11.67 -2.38 3.18
C ARG A 61 -11.73 -0.91 2.75
N LEU A 62 -10.59 -0.31 2.39
CA LEU A 62 -10.54 1.06 1.87
C LEU A 62 -11.36 1.21 0.59
N ARG A 63 -11.18 0.29 -0.36
CA ARG A 63 -11.93 0.29 -1.64
C ARG A 63 -13.44 0.12 -1.42
N ALA A 64 -13.84 -0.72 -0.47
CA ALA A 64 -15.25 -0.86 -0.11
C ALA A 64 -15.84 0.44 0.49
N ARG A 65 -15.07 1.20 1.27
CA ARG A 65 -15.47 2.53 1.78
C ARG A 65 -15.60 3.54 0.63
N LEU A 66 -14.67 3.53 -0.32
CA LEU A 66 -14.70 4.38 -1.52
C LEU A 66 -15.98 4.17 -2.34
N GLY A 67 -16.32 2.90 -2.65
CA GLY A 67 -17.51 2.56 -3.44
C GLY A 67 -18.85 2.79 -2.72
N ARG A 68 -18.84 3.03 -1.41
CA ARG A 68 -20.01 3.47 -0.65
C ARG A 68 -20.16 4.98 -0.58
N SER A 69 -19.04 5.73 -0.67
CA SER A 69 -19.06 7.20 -0.62
C SER A 69 -19.35 7.85 -1.98
N ALA A 70 -19.24 7.09 -3.08
CA ALA A 70 -19.52 7.55 -4.44
C ALA A 70 -20.95 7.21 -4.94
N ARG A 71 -21.85 6.81 -4.03
CA ARG A 71 -23.24 6.46 -4.30
C ARG A 71 -24.19 7.48 -3.71
#